data_AF-A0A1Q3JR34-F1
#
_entry.id   AF-A0A1Q3JR34-F1
#
_cell.length_a   1.000
_cell.length_b   1.000
_cell.length_c   1.000
_cell.angle_alpha   90.00
_cell.angle_beta   90.00
_cell.angle_gamma   90.00
#
_symmetry.space_group_name_H-M   'P 1'
#
loop_
_entity.id
_entity.type
_entity.pdbx_description
1 polymer ?
#
loop_
_entity_poly.entity_id
_entity_poly.type
_entity_poly.pdbx_seq_one_letter_code
_entity_poly.pdbx_strand_id
1 'polypeptide(L)'
;MLAVYPEPVEGSHSSTLLLLSANNVINYFLMNRKQNPEDVLSENKTIRFTKRESEAVQKKADDAGMSFSDFCRQMALNGYVRAVRNSCDMENIRIFINLLLENKTAVSRVGNLIKNRDPNLFGELIKLKNSIQGIVDQIQL
;
A
#
# COMPACT_ATOMS: atom_id res chain seq x y z
N MET A 1 55.00 -39.54 -28.63
CA MET A 1 53.56 -39.30 -28.45
C MET A 1 53.44 -38.03 -27.62
N LEU A 2 53.37 -36.87 -28.26
CA LEU A 2 53.26 -35.55 -27.61
C LEU A 2 51.76 -35.20 -27.57
N ALA A 3 51.20 -35.10 -26.36
CA ALA A 3 49.82 -34.65 -26.18
C ALA A 3 49.78 -33.12 -26.31
N VAL A 4 49.19 -32.65 -27.40
CA VAL A 4 48.84 -31.25 -27.64
C VAL A 4 47.60 -30.95 -26.79
N TYR A 5 47.73 -30.08 -25.79
CA TYR A 5 46.58 -29.51 -25.09
C TYR A 5 46.00 -28.37 -25.93
N PRO A 6 44.68 -28.30 -26.17
CA PRO A 6 44.08 -27.15 -26.84
C PRO A 6 43.97 -25.97 -25.85
N GLU A 7 44.34 -24.78 -26.32
CA GLU A 7 44.14 -23.53 -25.59
C GLU A 7 42.64 -23.20 -25.41
N PRO A 8 42.24 -22.57 -24.30
CA PRO A 8 40.86 -22.15 -24.09
C PRO A 8 40.56 -20.91 -24.95
N VAL A 9 39.58 -21.08 -25.83
CA VAL A 9 39.05 -20.08 -26.75
C VAL A 9 38.49 -18.88 -25.99
N GLU A 10 38.91 -17.68 -26.37
CA GLU A 10 38.41 -16.41 -25.86
C GLU A 10 36.89 -16.29 -26.09
N GLY A 11 36.12 -16.47 -25.02
CA GLY A 11 34.68 -16.29 -24.95
C GLY A 11 34.31 -15.02 -24.19
N SER A 12 34.35 -13.91 -24.90
CA SER A 12 33.71 -12.63 -24.58
C SER A 12 32.22 -12.80 -24.19
N HIS A 13 31.71 -11.91 -23.32
CA HIS A 13 30.27 -11.63 -23.04
C HIS A 13 29.55 -12.18 -21.79
N SER A 14 30.23 -12.53 -20.69
CA SER A 14 29.51 -12.89 -19.43
C SER A 14 29.75 -11.93 -18.24
N SER A 15 30.92 -11.29 -18.15
CA SER A 15 31.25 -10.45 -16.98
C SER A 15 30.56 -9.07 -16.97
N THR A 16 30.25 -8.50 -18.13
CA THR A 16 29.64 -7.16 -18.22
C THR A 16 28.16 -7.15 -17.81
N LEU A 17 27.40 -8.22 -18.08
CA LEU A 17 25.98 -8.31 -17.69
C LEU A 17 25.80 -8.50 -16.17
N LEU A 18 26.68 -9.24 -15.52
CA LEU A 18 26.69 -9.38 -14.05
C LEU A 18 27.09 -8.07 -13.36
N LEU A 19 28.05 -7.33 -13.91
CA LEU A 19 28.46 -6.01 -13.41
C LEU A 19 27.38 -4.95 -13.59
N LEU A 20 26.64 -4.97 -14.70
CA LEU A 20 25.50 -4.05 -14.93
C LEU A 20 24.33 -4.31 -13.97
N SER A 21 24.03 -5.59 -13.68
CA SER A 21 23.06 -6.01 -12.66
C SER A 21 23.48 -5.53 -11.26
N ALA A 22 24.72 -5.80 -10.86
CA ALA A 22 25.27 -5.38 -9.57
C ALA A 22 25.31 -3.84 -9.45
N ASN A 23 25.70 -3.13 -10.50
CA ASN A 23 25.71 -1.67 -10.52
C ASN A 23 24.30 -1.07 -10.43
N ASN A 24 23.30 -1.68 -11.06
CA ASN A 24 21.91 -1.26 -10.93
C ASN A 24 21.37 -1.49 -9.52
N VAL A 25 21.69 -2.62 -8.88
CA VAL A 25 21.31 -2.89 -7.49
C VAL A 25 22.02 -1.94 -6.52
N ILE A 26 23.31 -1.67 -6.73
CA ILE A 26 24.09 -0.70 -5.94
C ILE A 26 23.53 0.71 -6.14
N ASN A 27 23.21 1.12 -7.37
CA ASN A 27 22.59 2.42 -7.64
C ASN A 27 21.24 2.55 -6.94
N TYR A 28 20.40 1.50 -6.95
CA TYR A 28 19.15 1.47 -6.20
C TYR A 28 19.38 1.57 -4.68
N PHE A 29 20.43 0.94 -4.18
CA PHE A 29 20.82 0.98 -2.76
C PHE A 29 21.36 2.35 -2.34
N LEU A 30 22.11 3.03 -3.21
CA LEU A 30 22.66 4.37 -2.97
C LEU A 30 21.59 5.48 -3.09
N MET A 31 20.61 5.32 -3.98
CA MET A 31 19.47 6.24 -4.15
C MET A 31 18.52 6.25 -2.93
N ASN A 32 18.46 5.16 -2.16
CA ASN A 32 17.59 5.04 -0.98
C ASN A 32 18.24 5.53 0.33
N ARG A 33 19.47 6.06 0.29
CA ARG A 33 20.07 6.71 1.47
C ARG A 33 19.57 8.14 1.55
N LYS A 34 19.14 8.55 2.74
CA LYS A 34 18.86 9.94 3.05
C LYS A 34 20.15 10.74 2.88
N GLN A 35 20.27 11.51 1.80
CA GLN A 35 21.50 12.23 1.44
C GLN A 35 21.59 13.59 2.14
N ASN A 36 20.45 14.20 2.49
CA ASN A 36 20.44 15.46 3.23
C ASN A 36 20.75 15.21 4.71
N PRO A 37 21.65 15.98 5.33
CA PRO A 37 22.00 15.82 6.73
C PRO A 37 20.82 16.07 7.68
N GLU A 38 19.86 16.91 7.28
CA GLU A 38 18.64 17.23 8.06
C GLU A 38 17.63 16.07 8.10
N ASP A 39 17.65 15.16 7.12
CA ASP A 39 16.75 14.01 7.06
C ASP A 39 17.28 12.81 7.87
N VAL A 40 18.55 12.88 8.30
CA VAL A 40 19.23 11.86 9.08
C VAL A 40 18.88 12.04 10.56
N LEU A 41 18.48 10.94 11.20
CA LEU A 41 18.15 10.93 12.62
C LEU A 41 19.42 11.02 13.46
N SER A 42 19.77 12.24 13.90
CA SER A 42 20.97 12.53 14.67
C SER A 42 20.71 12.67 16.18
N GLU A 43 19.53 13.14 16.57
CA GLU A 43 19.16 13.37 17.97
C GLU A 43 18.38 12.21 18.60
N ASN A 44 18.76 11.86 19.83
CA ASN A 44 18.12 10.80 20.62
C ASN A 44 17.36 11.38 21.82
N LYS A 45 16.13 10.90 22.01
CA LYS A 45 15.31 11.19 23.21
C LYS A 45 14.81 9.88 23.80
N THR A 46 14.74 9.80 25.12
CA THR A 46 14.32 8.58 25.83
C THR A 46 12.94 8.75 26.45
N ILE A 47 12.11 7.72 26.33
CA ILE A 47 10.79 7.61 26.96
C ILE A 47 10.82 6.37 27.84
N ARG A 48 10.32 6.46 29.07
CA ARG A 48 10.25 5.33 29.99
C ARG A 48 8.83 4.79 30.02
N PHE A 49 8.71 3.47 29.89
CA PHE A 49 7.46 2.75 29.97
C PHE A 49 7.53 1.69 31.07
N THR A 50 6.39 1.38 31.66
CA THR A 50 6.20 0.08 32.32
C THR A 50 6.11 -1.03 31.27
N LYS A 51 6.31 -2.30 31.68
CA LYS A 51 6.25 -3.43 30.74
C LYS A 51 4.93 -3.49 29.96
N ARG A 52 3.80 -3.30 30.67
CA ARG A 52 2.45 -3.33 30.07
C ARG A 52 2.24 -2.20 29.06
N GLU A 53 2.71 -1.00 29.37
CA GLU A 53 2.60 0.14 28.46
C GLU A 53 3.44 -0.09 27.20
N SER A 54 4.66 -0.61 27.35
CA SER A 54 5.53 -0.91 26.23
C SER A 54 4.89 -1.93 25.28
N GLU A 55 4.32 -3.01 25.81
CA GLU A 55 3.60 -4.03 25.03
C GLU A 55 2.38 -3.43 24.31
N ALA A 56 1.61 -2.58 25.00
CA ALA A 56 0.45 -1.93 24.42
C ALA A 56 0.81 -0.96 23.29
N VAL A 57 1.90 -0.20 23.42
CA VAL A 57 2.39 0.71 22.38
C VAL A 57 2.98 -0.08 21.21
N GLN A 58 3.71 -1.17 21.48
CA GLN A 58 4.23 -2.06 20.44
C GLN A 58 3.10 -2.62 19.59
N LYS A 59 2.03 -3.14 20.21
CA LYS A 59 0.87 -3.64 19.48
C LYS A 59 0.25 -2.57 18.57
N LYS A 60 0.14 -1.32 19.03
CA LYS A 60 -0.36 -0.21 18.21
C LYS A 60 0.58 0.12 17.03
N ALA A 61 1.89 -0.01 17.22
CA ALA A 61 2.86 0.17 16.14
C ALA A 61 2.73 -0.94 15.10
N ASP A 62 2.54 -2.19 15.55
CA ASP A 62 2.32 -3.35 14.68
C ASP A 62 1.01 -3.22 13.89
N ASP A 63 -0.08 -2.81 14.55
CA ASP A 63 -1.37 -2.51 13.92
C ASP A 63 -1.26 -1.37 12.89
N ALA A 64 -0.33 -0.43 13.10
CA ALA A 64 -0.02 0.65 12.17
C ALA A 64 1.04 0.28 11.12
N GLY A 65 1.55 -0.96 11.14
CA GLY A 65 2.51 -1.47 10.15
C GLY A 65 3.84 -0.71 10.13
N MET A 66 4.27 -0.12 11.24
CA MET A 66 5.47 0.70 11.32
C MET A 66 6.37 0.31 12.49
N SER A 67 7.65 0.72 12.44
CA SER A 67 8.59 0.46 13.54
C SER A 67 8.18 1.21 14.81
N PHE A 68 8.52 0.68 15.98
CA PHE A 68 8.21 1.31 17.27
C PHE A 68 8.76 2.75 17.36
N SER A 69 9.95 2.99 16.82
CA SER A 69 10.59 4.30 16.80
C SER A 69 9.83 5.29 15.91
N ASP A 70 9.42 4.85 14.72
CA ASP A 70 8.66 5.69 13.80
C ASP A 70 7.25 5.96 14.32
N PHE A 71 6.62 4.97 14.96
CA PHE A 71 5.34 5.14 15.64
C PHE A 71 5.41 6.20 16.73
N CYS A 72 6.37 6.09 17.64
CA CYS A 72 6.56 7.07 18.71
C CYS A 72 6.83 8.47 18.16
N ARG A 73 7.64 8.57 17.10
CA ARG A 73 7.96 9.85 16.44
C ARG A 73 6.73 10.47 15.81
N GLN A 74 5.98 9.72 15.01
CA GLN A 74 4.76 10.23 14.37
C GLN A 74 3.71 10.62 15.40
N MET A 75 3.56 9.83 16.47
CA MET A 75 2.64 10.17 17.55
C MET A 75 3.04 11.45 18.27
N ALA A 76 4.34 11.67 18.51
CA ALA A 76 4.85 12.88 19.14
C ALA A 76 4.72 14.14 18.25
N LEU A 77 4.83 13.99 16.92
CA LEU A 77 4.73 15.09 15.96
C LEU A 77 3.28 15.44 15.61
N ASN A 78 2.47 14.43 15.27
CA ASN A 78 1.14 14.60 14.69
C ASN A 78 0.02 14.43 15.72
N GLY A 79 0.31 13.83 16.88
CA GLY A 79 -0.68 13.53 17.93
C GLY A 79 -1.61 12.34 17.64
N TYR A 80 -1.55 11.78 16.42
CA TYR A 80 -2.28 10.57 16.05
C TYR A 80 -1.52 9.78 14.98
N VAL A 81 -1.74 8.46 14.95
CA VAL A 81 -1.23 7.54 13.93
C VAL A 81 -2.38 6.67 13.45
N ARG A 82 -2.62 6.63 12.14
CA ARG A 82 -3.68 5.80 11.54
C ARG A 82 -3.17 4.36 11.43
N ALA A 83 -3.94 3.41 11.94
CA ALA A 83 -3.66 2.00 11.70
C ALA A 83 -3.73 1.68 10.20
N VAL A 84 -2.82 0.85 9.71
CA VAL A 84 -2.84 0.41 8.31
C VAL A 84 -3.95 -0.63 8.20
N ARG A 85 -4.89 -0.42 7.27
CA ARG A 85 -5.90 -1.45 6.96
C ARG A 85 -5.17 -2.66 6.38
N ASN A 86 -5.53 -3.86 6.80
CA ASN A 86 -4.85 -5.07 6.33
C ASN A 86 -4.89 -5.13 4.79
N SER A 87 -3.82 -5.62 4.16
CA SER A 87 -3.74 -5.74 2.70
C SER A 87 -4.90 -6.54 2.10
N CYS A 88 -5.44 -7.50 2.85
CA CYS A 88 -6.62 -8.27 2.50
C CYS A 88 -7.89 -7.39 2.44
N ASP A 89 -8.02 -6.43 3.34
CA ASP A 89 -9.16 -5.49 3.35
C ASP A 89 -9.11 -4.56 2.14
N MET A 90 -7.90 -4.15 1.70
CA MET A 90 -7.74 -3.28 0.54
C MET A 90 -8.14 -3.95 -0.77
N GLU A 91 -7.81 -5.23 -0.96
CA GLU A 91 -8.22 -5.96 -2.16
C GLU A 91 -9.74 -6.22 -2.18
N ASN A 92 -10.31 -6.62 -1.04
CA ASN A 92 -11.75 -6.79 -0.90
C ASN A 92 -12.51 -5.48 -1.13
N ILE A 93 -12.00 -4.34 -0.64
CA ILE A 93 -12.56 -3.02 -0.90
C ILE A 93 -12.51 -2.69 -2.40
N ARG A 94 -11.41 -3.00 -3.09
CA ARG A 94 -11.30 -2.79 -4.55
C ARG A 94 -12.30 -3.64 -5.33
N ILE A 95 -12.40 -4.93 -5.01
CA ILE A 95 -13.36 -5.83 -5.63
C ILE A 95 -14.79 -5.32 -5.40
N PHE A 96 -15.11 -4.88 -4.18
CA PHE A 96 -16.42 -4.32 -3.84
C PHE A 96 -16.74 -3.04 -4.62
N ILE A 97 -15.78 -2.13 -4.75
CA ILE A 97 -15.94 -0.90 -5.55
C ILE A 97 -16.18 -1.25 -7.03
N ASN A 98 -15.44 -2.20 -7.59
CA ASN A 98 -15.62 -2.63 -8.98
C ASN A 98 -17.01 -3.23 -9.20
N LEU A 99 -17.46 -4.11 -8.31
CA LEU A 99 -18.82 -4.68 -8.36
C LEU A 99 -19.88 -3.57 -8.30
N LEU A 100 -19.71 -2.57 -7.45
CA LEU A 100 -20.65 -1.45 -7.37
C LEU A 100 -20.66 -0.60 -8.65
N LEU A 101 -19.51 -0.34 -9.26
CA LEU A 101 -19.41 0.41 -10.52
C LEU A 101 -20.06 -0.34 -11.68
N GLU A 102 -19.84 -1.65 -11.79
CA GLU A 102 -20.49 -2.51 -12.78
C GLU A 102 -22.02 -2.47 -12.61
N ASN A 103 -22.49 -2.64 -11.38
CA ASN A 103 -23.92 -2.68 -11.07
C ASN A 103 -24.61 -1.31 -11.15
N LYS A 104 -23.88 -0.20 -10.98
CA LYS A 104 -24.42 1.17 -11.11
C LYS A 104 -25.11 1.39 -12.46
N THR A 105 -24.53 0.83 -13.53
CA THR A 105 -25.11 0.94 -14.87
C THR A 105 -26.37 0.10 -15.03
N ALA A 106 -26.39 -1.12 -14.48
CA ALA A 106 -27.54 -2.01 -14.50
C ALA A 106 -28.73 -1.43 -13.73
N VAL A 107 -28.49 -0.91 -12.52
CA VAL A 107 -29.52 -0.27 -11.68
C VAL A 107 -30.11 0.96 -12.38
N SER A 108 -29.27 1.76 -13.06
CA SER A 108 -29.74 2.93 -13.81
C SER A 108 -30.62 2.54 -15.02
N ARG A 109 -30.27 1.46 -15.74
CA ARG A 109 -31.09 0.92 -16.84
C ARG A 109 -32.44 0.41 -16.35
N VAL A 110 -32.44 -0.36 -15.26
CA VAL A 110 -33.68 -0.86 -14.63
C VAL A 110 -34.55 0.31 -14.16
N GLY A 111 -33.96 1.34 -13.54
CA GLY A 111 -34.67 2.54 -13.14
C GLY A 111 -35.34 3.26 -14.32
N ASN A 112 -34.65 3.40 -15.45
CA ASN A 112 -35.22 4.03 -16.65
C ASN A 112 -36.42 3.25 -17.23
N LEU A 113 -36.39 1.91 -17.16
CA LEU A 113 -37.50 1.05 -17.60
C LEU A 113 -38.71 1.13 -16.67
N ILE A 114 -38.47 1.31 -15.37
CA ILE A 114 -39.53 1.38 -14.34
C ILE A 114 -40.12 2.80 -14.24
N LYS A 115 -39.34 3.84 -14.55
CA LYS A 115 -39.70 5.26 -14.37
C LYS A 115 -41.09 5.63 -14.88
N ASN A 116 -41.49 5.06 -16.02
CA ASN A 116 -42.78 5.36 -16.66
C ASN A 116 -43.89 4.36 -16.31
N ARG A 117 -43.55 3.22 -15.67
CA ARG A 117 -44.52 2.19 -15.24
C ARG A 117 -44.93 2.33 -13.79
N ASP A 118 -43.98 2.64 -12.91
CA ASP A 118 -44.23 2.77 -11.47
C ASP A 118 -43.34 3.88 -10.87
N PRO A 119 -43.88 5.11 -10.74
CA PRO A 119 -43.14 6.24 -10.18
C PRO A 119 -42.78 6.05 -8.69
N ASN A 120 -43.59 5.31 -7.93
CA ASN A 120 -43.34 5.08 -6.51
C ASN A 120 -42.15 4.15 -6.32
N LEU A 121 -42.14 3.03 -7.06
CA LEU A 121 -41.01 2.10 -7.07
C LEU A 121 -39.72 2.75 -7.58
N PHE A 122 -39.82 3.63 -8.58
CA PHE A 122 -38.68 4.42 -9.04
C PHE A 122 -38.14 5.36 -7.95
N GLY A 123 -39.02 5.97 -7.15
CA GLY A 123 -38.65 6.79 -6.00
C GLY A 123 -37.89 6.01 -4.93
N GLU A 124 -38.33 4.78 -4.62
CA GLU A 124 -37.63 3.89 -3.69
C GLU A 124 -36.26 3.46 -4.22
N LEU A 125 -36.16 3.15 -5.51
CA LEU A 125 -34.90 2.81 -6.17
C LEU A 125 -33.87 3.96 -6.08
N ILE A 126 -34.31 5.21 -6.24
CA ILE A 126 -33.44 6.38 -6.08
C ILE A 126 -32.96 6.52 -4.63
N LYS A 127 -33.84 6.34 -3.65
CA LYS A 127 -33.46 6.39 -2.22
C LYS A 127 -32.39 5.34 -1.91
N LEU A 128 -32.57 4.10 -2.39
CA LEU A 128 -31.62 3.02 -2.23
C LEU A 128 -30.26 3.35 -2.88
N LYS A 129 -30.27 3.83 -4.13
CA LYS A 129 -29.07 4.28 -4.83
C LYS A 129 -28.30 5.34 -4.03
N ASN A 130 -29.00 6.35 -3.53
CA ASN A 130 -28.38 7.44 -2.78
C ASN A 130 -27.82 6.96 -1.43
N SER A 131 -28.51 6.04 -0.76
CA SER A 131 -28.01 5.43 0.48
C SER A 131 -26.73 4.63 0.25
N ILE A 132 -26.68 3.82 -0.82
CA ILE A 132 -25.48 3.07 -1.20
C ILE A 132 -24.34 4.02 -1.54
N GLN A 133 -24.61 5.08 -2.32
CA GLN A 133 -23.60 6.07 -2.66
C GLN A 133 -23.03 6.77 -1.40
N GLY A 134 -23.87 7.11 -0.43
CA GLY A 134 -23.40 7.69 0.84
C GLY A 134 -22.50 6.76 1.64
N ILE A 135 -22.76 5.45 1.62
CA ILE A 135 -21.88 4.45 2.24
C ILE A 135 -20.56 4.34 1.48
N VAL A 136 -20.60 4.37 0.14
CA VAL A 136 -19.38 4.34 -0.70
C VAL A 136 -18.51 5.56 -0.43
N ASP A 137 -19.11 6.74 -0.31
CA ASP A 137 -18.38 7.98 -0.05
C ASP A 137 -17.69 7.96 1.34
N GLN A 138 -18.24 7.24 2.32
CA GLN A 138 -17.58 7.00 3.62
C GLN A 138 -16.41 6.00 3.53
N ILE A 139 -16.46 5.11 2.55
CA ILE A 139 -15.41 4.09 2.31
C ILE A 139 -14.26 4.67 1.48
N GLN A 140 -14.54 5.66 0.61
CA GLN A 140 -13.52 6.32 -0.19
C GLN A 140 -12.42 6.93 0.70
N LEU A 141 -11.18 6.63 0.29
CA LEU A 141 -9.91 6.95 0.95
C LEU A 141 -9.68 8.46 1.12
#